data_AF-A0A352SAZ1-F1
#
_entry.id   AF-A0A352SAZ1-F1
#
_cell.length_a   1.000
_cell.length_b   1.000
_cell.length_c   1.000
_cell.angle_alpha   90.00
_cell.angle_beta   90.00
_cell.angle_gamma   90.00
#
_symmetry.space_group_name_H-M   'P 1'
#
loop_
_entity.id
_entity.type
_entity.pdbx_description
1 polymer ?
#
loop_
_entity_poly.entity_id
_entity_poly.type
_entity_poly.pdbx_seq_one_letter_code
_entity_poly.pdbx_strand_id
1 'polypeptide(L)' 'LEDIAAARGRMTLGSYAICRECEEPIPFERLQAYPTAKRCMDCQREHEQKRRGRS' A
#
# COMPACT_ATOMS: atom_id res chain seq x y z
N LEU A 1 0.73 34.04 -22.21
CA LEU A 1 -0.19 33.80 -21.07
C LEU A 1 -1.11 32.70 -21.58
N GLU A 2 -0.94 31.40 -21.33
CA GLU A 2 -0.61 30.72 -20.07
C GLU A 2 0.08 29.38 -20.38
N ASP A 3 1.31 29.46 -20.90
CA ASP A 3 2.30 28.41 -20.71
C ASP A 3 2.38 28.05 -19.20
N ILE A 4 2.54 26.76 -18.88
CA ILE A 4 2.91 26.25 -17.54
C ILE A 4 1.75 25.99 -16.55
N ALA A 5 0.48 25.97 -16.98
CA ALA A 5 -0.53 25.17 -16.23
C ALA A 5 -0.40 23.66 -16.53
N ALA A 6 0.61 23.29 -17.33
CA ALA A 6 1.15 21.96 -17.39
C ALA A 6 1.51 21.44 -15.98
N ALA A 7 0.92 20.27 -15.69
CA ALA A 7 1.68 19.14 -15.20
C ALA A 7 2.04 19.05 -13.71
N ARG A 8 1.50 19.88 -12.80
CA ARG A 8 1.77 19.71 -11.35
C ARG A 8 0.56 19.34 -10.48
N GLY A 9 -0.45 18.71 -11.05
CA GLY A 9 -1.53 18.04 -10.32
C GLY A 9 -1.29 16.54 -10.05
N ARG A 10 -0.04 16.06 -10.03
CA ARG A 10 0.27 14.63 -9.94
C ARG A 10 1.37 14.30 -8.92
N MET A 11 1.30 14.73 -7.67
CA MET A 11 2.29 14.27 -6.66
C MET A 11 1.76 14.10 -5.22
N THR A 12 0.45 14.01 -4.98
CA THR A 12 -0.08 13.80 -3.62
C THR A 12 -1.17 12.74 -3.53
N LEU A 13 -1.23 11.82 -4.50
CA LEU A 13 -1.85 10.53 -4.26
C LEU A 13 -0.72 9.54 -4.03
N GLY A 14 -0.09 9.62 -2.86
CA GLY A 14 0.66 8.50 -2.32
C GLY A 14 -0.34 7.38 -2.21
N SER A 15 -0.40 6.51 -3.21
CA SER A 15 -1.43 5.51 -3.38
C SER A 15 -1.49 4.66 -2.13
N TYR A 16 -2.43 4.95 -1.23
CA TYR A 16 -2.79 4.10 -0.12
C TYR A 16 -3.43 2.86 -0.76
N ALA A 17 -2.61 1.89 -1.17
CA ALA A 17 -3.13 0.64 -1.67
C ALA A 17 -4.03 0.04 -0.57
N ILE A 18 -5.23 -0.41 -0.90
CA ILE A 18 -6.15 -0.94 0.11
C ILE A 18 -5.83 -2.42 0.34
N CYS A 19 -5.77 -2.82 1.61
CA CYS A 19 -5.60 -4.21 2.00
C CYS A 19 -6.78 -5.04 1.50
N ARG A 20 -6.50 -6.14 0.80
CA ARG A 20 -7.55 -7.03 0.28
C ARG A 20 -8.26 -7.87 1.35
N GLU A 21 -7.80 -7.85 2.60
CA GLU A 21 -8.37 -8.67 3.68
C GLU A 21 -9.16 -7.84 4.70
N CYS A 22 -8.58 -6.77 5.24
CA CYS A 22 -9.27 -5.90 6.20
C CYS A 22 -9.83 -4.61 5.58
N GLU A 23 -9.63 -4.39 4.28
CA GLU A 23 -10.10 -3.18 3.56
C GLU A 23 -9.52 -1.86 4.10
N GLU A 24 -8.47 -1.93 4.93
CA GLU A 24 -7.77 -0.77 5.45
C GLU A 24 -6.66 -0.28 4.51
N PRO A 25 -6.30 1.02 4.57
CA PRO A 25 -5.20 1.56 3.81
C PRO A 25 -3.86 0.90 4.20
N ILE A 26 -3.10 0.44 3.21
CA ILE A 26 -1.73 -0.06 3.39
C ILE A 26 -0.82 1.15 3.60
N PRO A 27 -0.01 1.15 4.69
CA PRO A 27 0.90 2.24 4.98
C PRO A 27 1.85 2.53 3.81
N PHE A 28 2.09 3.81 3.52
CA PHE A 28 3.00 4.20 2.44
C PHE A 28 4.41 3.64 2.63
N GLU A 29 4.93 3.60 3.86
CA GLU A 29 6.24 3.01 4.17
C GLU A 29 6.33 1.54 3.71
N ARG A 30 5.23 0.80 3.84
CA ARG A 30 5.14 -0.59 3.37
C ARG A 30 5.09 -0.68 1.85
N LEU A 31 4.42 0.25 1.18
CA LEU A 31 4.39 0.32 -0.29
C LEU A 31 5.70 0.86 -0.86
N GLN A 32 6.43 1.67 -0.11
CA GLN A 32 7.76 2.13 -0.47
C GLN A 32 8.78 0.97 -0.42
N ALA A 33 8.73 0.15 0.63
CA ALA A 33 9.56 -1.05 0.73
C ALA A 33 9.11 -2.16 -0.23
N TYR A 34 7.79 -2.34 -0.40
CA TYR A 34 7.18 -3.38 -1.23
C TYR A 34 5.98 -2.83 -2.02
N PRO A 35 6.22 -2.27 -3.22
CA PRO A 35 5.16 -1.67 -4.05
C PRO A 35 4.06 -2.64 -4.49
N THR A 36 4.36 -3.95 -4.44
CA THR A 36 3.46 -5.04 -4.82
C THR A 36 2.68 -5.61 -3.64
N ALA A 37 2.79 -5.01 -2.44
CA ALA A 37 2.08 -5.46 -1.25
C ALA A 37 0.55 -5.34 -1.44
N LYS A 38 -0.14 -6.48 -1.35
CA LYS A 38 -1.62 -6.58 -1.47
C LYS A 38 -2.34 -6.57 -0.11
N ARG A 39 -1.58 -6.58 0.99
CA ARG A 39 -2.05 -6.70 2.37
C ARG A 39 -1.34 -5.71 3.29
N CYS A 40 -1.99 -5.27 4.36
CA CYS A 40 -1.38 -4.48 5.43
C CYS A 40 -0.39 -5.32 6.26
N MET A 41 0.35 -4.67 7.18
CA MET A 41 1.29 -5.35 8.08
C MET A 41 0.59 -6.40 8.94
N ASP A 42 -0.58 -6.08 9.48
CA ASP A 42 -1.30 -6.94 10.40
C ASP A 42 -1.79 -8.22 9.72
N CYS A 43 -2.55 -8.11 8.62
CA CYS A 43 -2.99 -9.29 7.86
C CYS A 43 -1.81 -10.12 7.33
N GLN A 44 -0.69 -9.49 6.97
CA GLN A 44 0.50 -10.22 6.55
C GLN A 44 1.12 -11.02 7.70
N ARG A 45 1.23 -10.44 8.90
CA ARG A 45 1.72 -11.13 10.09
C ARG A 45 0.81 -12.29 10.47
N GLU A 46 -0.50 -12.12 10.37
CA GLU A 46 -1.47 -13.19 10.61
C GLU A 46 -1.33 -14.33 9.59
N HIS A 47 -1.21 -13.99 8.30
CA HIS A 47 -1.01 -14.98 7.25
C HIS A 47 0.30 -15.76 7.42
N GLU A 48 1.39 -15.10 7.82
CA GLU A 48 2.67 -15.73 8.14
C GLU A 48 2.60 -16.65 9.37
N GLN A 49 1.90 -16.23 10.43
CA GLN A 49 1.65 -17.05 11.62
C GLN A 49 0.83 -18.30 11.27
N LYS A 50 -0.24 -18.17 10.49
CA LYS A 50 -1.05 -19.29 10.01
C LYS A 50 -0.23 -20.29 9.17
N ARG A 51 0.76 -19.81 8.41
CA ARG A 51 1.67 -20.68 7.64
C ARG A 51 2.67 -21.43 8.52
N ARG A 52 3.09 -20.85 9.64
CA ARG A 52 4.08 -21.45 10.57
C ARG A 52 3.47 -22.44 11.56
N GLY A 53 2.19 -22.27 11.93
CA GLY A 53 1.50 -23.14 12.88
C GLY A 53 0.89 -24.42 12.28
N ARG A 54 1.08 -24.69 10.99
CA ARG A 54 0.63 -25.91 10.34
C ARG A 54 1.79 -26.89 10.21
N SER A 55 2.21 -27.43 11.35
CA SER A 55 3.14 -28.56 11.43
C SER A 55 2.56 -29.65 12.31
#